data_AF-A0A2T2NPL8-F1
#
_entry.id   AF-A0A2T2NPL8-F1
#
_cell.length_a   1.000
_cell.length_b   1.000
_cell.length_c   1.000
_cell.angle_alpha   90.00
_cell.angle_beta   90.00
_cell.angle_gamma   90.00
#
_symmetry.space_group_name_H-M   'P 1'
#
loop_
_entity.id
_entity.type
_entity.pdbx_description
1 polymer ?
#
loop_
_entity_poly.entity_id
_entity_poly.type
_entity_poly.pdbx_seq_one_letter_code
_entity_poly.pdbx_strand_id
1 'polypeptide(L)'
;MNFRWLQNHVPSVHSSIANPTPASGYASIRPTLRQATVSEHQNARTSTSDANLNTTVTSLNGTRKRPSVSAKIVFKDSEDMNKFLYWLRKRKNMANVTLETAPFPTATEYNEFIGWMSPKSDSVRHPCNHLRHPWDKINPIHCPVCTVEMHINLVELIFSRMQEAQGSKKLQDQLLAGWRFTKSSLANHLINVEKLAEKEKEWERTNADINTKDAYSHAHALAVAGKASDRHLAELHVTSTELVPKKVDTSQSDISVSFASNLAMPSAETSRPSQLYCRNSQTYVPGRYACPSKDGWHDSSLMDSLYTSITQCQLFLIDTPSDVPISGTHQMKSLGLVTDYKYQDKLLAHLRDLSRHCNKSKKELLWTMMHSSDSIAVSKPRSFSIGREVVVKFSDVRLFVRQDTSDDIGITRKESEMAADGLQHQITHVLRNPSIELKAKREEYIRRGFMKRWRDVENKSLPIWR
;
A
#
# COMPACT_ATOMS: atom_id res chain seq x y z
N MET A 1 7.06 6.78 -18.49
CA MET A 1 7.03 7.17 -19.91
C MET A 1 5.93 8.21 -20.07
N ASN A 2 6.20 9.36 -20.70
CA ASN A 2 5.22 10.43 -20.86
C ASN A 2 4.25 10.07 -22.00
N PHE A 3 2.95 9.95 -21.70
CA PHE A 3 1.86 9.81 -22.67
C PHE A 3 1.60 11.15 -23.40
N ARG A 4 2.55 11.58 -24.25
CA ARG A 4 2.42 12.84 -25.01
C ARG A 4 2.38 12.66 -26.53
N TRP A 5 2.10 11.45 -27.03
CA TRP A 5 2.28 11.12 -28.46
C TRP A 5 1.01 10.76 -29.26
N LEU A 6 -0.19 11.12 -28.79
CA LEU A 6 -1.45 10.85 -29.54
C LEU A 6 -2.23 12.10 -29.93
N GLN A 7 -1.56 13.23 -30.21
CA GLN A 7 -2.26 14.49 -30.50
C GLN A 7 -2.21 15.01 -31.93
N ASN A 8 -1.69 14.27 -32.92
CA ASN A 8 -1.70 14.75 -34.31
C ASN A 8 -2.38 13.77 -35.28
N HIS A 9 -3.39 14.29 -35.96
CA HIS A 9 -4.18 13.74 -37.08
C HIS A 9 -5.52 13.08 -36.74
N VAL A 10 -6.52 13.92 -36.44
CA VAL A 10 -7.91 13.66 -36.84
C VAL A 10 -8.38 14.84 -37.70
N PRO A 11 -8.75 14.65 -38.97
CA PRO A 11 -9.36 15.71 -39.78
C PRO A 11 -10.75 16.05 -39.24
N SER A 12 -11.02 17.33 -39.05
CA SER A 12 -12.35 17.86 -38.75
C SER A 12 -13.30 17.57 -39.91
N VAL A 13 -14.28 16.70 -39.69
CA VAL A 13 -15.44 16.53 -40.58
C VAL A 13 -16.62 17.19 -39.89
N HIS A 14 -16.98 18.38 -40.37
CA HIS A 14 -18.27 19.00 -40.07
C HIS A 14 -19.36 18.21 -40.81
N SER A 15 -20.20 17.49 -40.07
CA SER A 15 -21.46 16.94 -40.58
C SER A 15 -22.61 17.48 -39.75
N SER A 16 -23.33 18.44 -40.32
CA SER A 16 -24.63 18.92 -39.87
C SER A 16 -25.64 17.79 -39.98
N ILE A 17 -26.27 17.40 -38.87
CA ILE A 17 -27.40 16.47 -38.87
C ILE A 17 -28.62 17.20 -38.32
N ALA A 18 -29.61 17.36 -39.21
CA ALA A 18 -30.96 17.78 -38.91
C ALA A 18 -31.72 16.62 -38.23
N ASN A 19 -32.52 16.95 -37.22
CA ASN A 19 -33.43 16.00 -36.55
C ASN A 19 -34.63 15.65 -37.45
N PRO A 20 -35.03 14.37 -37.50
CA PRO A 20 -36.41 14.03 -37.77
C PRO A 20 -37.08 13.32 -36.57
N THR A 21 -38.32 13.74 -36.35
CA THR A 21 -39.34 13.26 -35.40
C THR A 21 -39.71 11.79 -35.64
N PRO A 22 -40.18 11.03 -34.62
CA PRO A 22 -40.36 9.59 -34.75
C PRO A 22 -41.75 9.22 -35.31
N ALA A 23 -41.76 8.32 -36.30
CA ALA A 23 -42.96 7.60 -36.72
C ALA A 23 -42.95 6.20 -36.09
N SER A 24 -43.97 5.96 -35.27
CA SER A 24 -44.34 4.67 -34.67
C SER A 24 -44.82 3.69 -35.74
N GLY A 25 -44.29 2.47 -35.72
CA GLY A 25 -44.73 1.38 -36.59
C GLY A 25 -44.15 0.05 -36.12
N TYR A 26 -44.87 -0.65 -35.25
CA TYR A 26 -44.59 -2.02 -34.86
C TYR A 26 -44.81 -2.97 -36.04
N ALA A 27 -43.77 -3.69 -36.47
CA ALA A 27 -43.90 -4.90 -37.26
C ALA A 27 -42.93 -5.96 -36.73
N SER A 28 -43.51 -6.99 -36.11
CA SER A 28 -42.85 -8.18 -35.60
C SER A 28 -42.50 -9.11 -36.77
N ILE A 29 -41.21 -9.34 -37.01
CA ILE A 29 -40.73 -10.37 -37.94
C ILE A 29 -39.75 -11.28 -37.19
N ARG A 30 -40.19 -12.51 -36.93
CA ARG A 30 -39.36 -13.62 -36.45
C ARG A 30 -38.49 -14.13 -37.61
N PRO A 31 -37.19 -14.40 -37.43
CA PRO A 31 -36.44 -15.20 -38.39
C PRO A 31 -36.58 -16.69 -38.05
N THR A 32 -37.00 -17.45 -39.06
CA THR A 32 -37.06 -18.90 -39.10
C THR A 32 -35.64 -19.47 -39.19
N LEU A 33 -35.27 -20.35 -38.24
CA LEU A 33 -34.04 -21.15 -38.30
C LEU A 33 -34.15 -22.14 -39.47
N ARG A 34 -33.29 -22.01 -40.50
CA ARG A 34 -33.01 -23.09 -41.45
C ARG A 34 -31.72 -23.79 -41.03
N GLN A 35 -31.85 -25.07 -40.69
CA GLN A 35 -30.75 -26.01 -40.59
C GLN A 35 -30.21 -26.27 -42.00
N ALA A 36 -28.90 -26.13 -42.17
CA ALA A 36 -28.19 -26.64 -43.34
C ALA A 36 -27.18 -27.69 -42.87
N THR A 37 -27.28 -28.85 -43.49
CA THR A 37 -26.54 -30.08 -43.24
C THR A 37 -25.10 -30.02 -43.74
N VAL A 38 -24.24 -30.63 -42.93
CA VAL A 38 -22.96 -31.29 -43.20
C VAL A 38 -22.60 -31.50 -44.68
N SER A 39 -21.36 -31.14 -45.03
CA SER A 39 -20.59 -31.88 -46.04
C SER A 39 -19.12 -31.92 -45.62
N GLU A 40 -18.66 -33.15 -45.40
CA GLU A 40 -17.28 -33.55 -45.19
C GLU A 40 -16.45 -33.27 -46.44
N HIS A 41 -15.29 -32.63 -46.27
CA HIS A 41 -14.13 -32.96 -47.08
C HIS A 41 -12.85 -32.84 -46.24
N GLN A 42 -12.24 -34.01 -46.02
CA GLN A 42 -10.86 -34.16 -45.58
C GLN A 42 -9.91 -33.69 -46.68
N ASN A 43 -8.84 -32.98 -46.33
CA ASN A 43 -7.48 -33.42 -46.65
C ASN A 43 -6.36 -32.58 -46.01
N ALA A 44 -5.38 -33.34 -45.52
CA ALA A 44 -3.92 -33.09 -45.51
C ALA A 44 -3.31 -31.94 -44.67
N ARG A 45 -2.85 -32.33 -43.48
CA ARG A 45 -1.48 -32.16 -42.92
C ARG A 45 -0.60 -31.04 -43.53
N THR A 46 -0.27 -30.05 -42.70
CA THR A 46 1.13 -29.70 -42.38
C THR A 46 1.26 -29.45 -40.88
N SER A 47 1.97 -30.37 -40.24
CA SER A 47 2.42 -30.30 -38.86
C SER A 47 3.58 -29.33 -38.73
N THR A 48 3.35 -28.16 -38.16
CA THR A 48 4.39 -27.39 -37.46
C THR A 48 3.97 -27.24 -36.01
N SER A 49 4.94 -27.52 -35.15
CA SER A 49 4.84 -27.71 -33.72
C SER A 49 4.57 -26.40 -32.97
N ASP A 50 3.31 -26.01 -32.85
CA ASP A 50 2.87 -25.03 -31.84
C ASP A 50 2.47 -25.78 -30.56
N ALA A 51 3.44 -26.48 -29.98
CA ALA A 51 3.28 -27.14 -28.70
C ALA A 51 3.45 -26.12 -27.57
N ASN A 52 2.40 -25.97 -26.77
CA ASN A 52 2.41 -25.50 -25.37
C ASN A 52 2.78 -24.03 -25.10
N LEU A 53 1.94 -23.11 -25.59
CA LEU A 53 1.70 -21.81 -24.96
C LEU A 53 0.42 -21.77 -24.10
N ASN A 54 -0.02 -22.92 -23.59
CA ASN A 54 -0.76 -22.96 -22.32
C ASN A 54 0.21 -22.68 -21.17
N THR A 55 0.87 -21.51 -21.23
CA THR A 55 1.43 -20.92 -20.04
C THR A 55 0.22 -20.61 -19.20
N THR A 56 -0.02 -21.45 -18.21
CA THR A 56 -0.86 -21.14 -17.08
C THR A 56 -0.39 -19.75 -16.64
N VAL A 57 -1.17 -18.71 -16.99
CA VAL A 57 -1.16 -17.44 -16.28
C VAL A 57 -1.84 -17.75 -14.94
N THR A 58 -1.25 -18.70 -14.21
CA THR A 58 -1.31 -18.81 -12.77
C THR A 58 -0.74 -17.50 -12.28
N SER A 59 -1.63 -16.51 -12.21
CA SER A 59 -1.62 -15.45 -11.22
C SER A 59 -0.20 -15.00 -10.85
N LEU A 60 0.42 -14.17 -11.70
CA LEU A 60 1.44 -13.22 -11.22
C LEU A 60 0.87 -12.30 -10.11
N ASN A 61 -0.42 -12.41 -9.77
CA ASN A 61 -0.88 -12.17 -8.42
C ASN A 61 -0.35 -13.27 -7.48
N GLY A 62 0.97 -13.30 -7.25
CA GLY A 62 1.42 -13.59 -5.90
C GLY A 62 0.59 -12.67 -5.02
N THR A 63 -0.20 -13.24 -4.10
CA THR A 63 -1.26 -12.52 -3.38
C THR A 63 -0.64 -11.29 -2.74
N ARG A 64 -0.72 -10.15 -3.44
CA ARG A 64 -0.08 -8.94 -2.98
C ARG A 64 -0.74 -8.64 -1.66
N LYS A 65 0.10 -8.41 -0.65
CA LYS A 65 -0.40 -8.13 0.69
C LYS A 65 -1.33 -6.93 0.55
N ARG A 66 -2.59 -7.16 0.91
CA ARG A 66 -3.58 -6.09 1.01
C ARG A 66 -3.06 -5.07 2.02
N PRO A 67 -3.39 -3.78 1.84
CA PRO A 67 -2.98 -2.78 2.80
C PRO A 67 -3.60 -3.13 4.16
N SER A 68 -2.95 -2.77 5.25
CA SER A 68 -3.49 -2.87 6.61
C SER A 68 -4.62 -1.86 6.89
N VAL A 69 -5.10 -1.19 5.85
CA VAL A 69 -6.14 -0.17 5.91
C VAL A 69 -7.50 -0.85 6.05
N SER A 70 -8.33 -0.31 6.94
CA SER A 70 -9.66 -0.82 7.22
C SER A 70 -10.58 -0.72 6.01
N ALA A 71 -11.33 -1.78 5.69
CA ALA A 71 -12.38 -1.72 4.66
C ALA A 71 -13.49 -0.69 4.97
N LYS A 72 -13.62 -0.22 6.21
CA LYS A 72 -14.56 0.83 6.63
C LYS A 72 -14.39 2.14 5.84
N ILE A 73 -13.22 2.40 5.27
CA ILE A 73 -13.05 3.63 4.47
C ILE A 73 -13.80 3.58 3.13
N VAL A 74 -14.18 2.37 2.68
CA VAL A 74 -14.95 2.14 1.44
C VAL A 74 -16.45 2.27 1.70
N PHE A 75 -16.94 1.79 2.85
CA PHE A 75 -18.36 1.69 3.17
C PHE A 75 -18.74 2.76 4.20
N LYS A 76 -19.62 3.71 3.83
CA LYS A 76 -19.99 4.86 4.68
C LYS A 76 -20.76 4.38 5.90
N ASP A 77 -21.70 3.49 5.64
CA ASP A 77 -22.65 3.02 6.63
C ASP A 77 -22.19 1.69 7.22
N SER A 78 -22.40 1.55 8.53
CA SER A 78 -22.11 0.29 9.24
C SER A 78 -22.92 -0.87 8.66
N GLU A 79 -24.11 -0.58 8.12
CA GLU A 79 -24.96 -1.55 7.45
C GLU A 79 -24.30 -2.13 6.19
N ASP A 80 -23.78 -1.28 5.30
CA ASP A 80 -23.08 -1.72 4.08
C ASP A 80 -21.82 -2.51 4.42
N MET A 81 -21.08 -2.08 5.45
CA MET A 81 -19.93 -2.81 5.95
C MET A 81 -20.33 -4.21 6.47
N ASN A 82 -21.44 -4.33 7.21
CA ASN A 82 -21.94 -5.62 7.68
C ASN A 82 -22.40 -6.52 6.53
N LYS A 83 -23.05 -5.95 5.51
CA LYS A 83 -23.42 -6.67 4.28
C LYS A 83 -22.17 -7.15 3.54
N PHE A 84 -21.12 -6.35 3.48
CA PHE A 84 -19.83 -6.75 2.91
C PHE A 84 -19.17 -7.90 3.69
N LEU A 85 -19.18 -7.85 5.03
CA LEU A 85 -18.70 -8.95 5.88
C LEU A 85 -19.48 -10.25 5.63
N TYR A 86 -20.81 -10.16 5.54
CA TYR A 86 -21.66 -11.31 5.23
C TYR A 86 -21.31 -11.89 3.86
N TRP A 87 -21.15 -11.03 2.86
CA TRP A 87 -20.75 -11.42 1.51
C TRP A 87 -19.38 -12.11 1.50
N LEU A 88 -18.36 -11.58 2.19
CA LEU A 88 -17.04 -12.21 2.30
C LEU A 88 -17.11 -13.60 2.92
N ARG A 89 -17.86 -13.75 4.02
CA ARG A 89 -18.03 -15.04 4.70
C ARG A 89 -18.71 -16.07 3.79
N LYS A 90 -19.76 -15.67 3.08
CA LYS A 90 -20.59 -16.57 2.28
C LYS A 90 -20.01 -16.89 0.89
N ARG A 91 -19.42 -15.91 0.21
CA ARG A 91 -18.99 -16.03 -1.19
C ARG A 91 -17.49 -16.27 -1.35
N LYS A 92 -16.68 -15.81 -0.39
CA LYS A 92 -15.22 -15.98 -0.41
C LYS A 92 -14.71 -16.96 0.66
N ASN A 93 -15.63 -17.67 1.34
CA ASN A 93 -15.33 -18.65 2.40
C ASN A 93 -14.44 -18.09 3.53
N MET A 94 -14.57 -16.80 3.83
CA MET A 94 -13.77 -16.13 4.86
C MET A 94 -14.50 -16.16 6.22
N ALA A 95 -14.72 -17.35 6.78
CA ALA A 95 -15.59 -17.55 7.96
C ALA A 95 -15.23 -16.69 9.17
N ASN A 96 -13.94 -16.43 9.40
CA ASN A 96 -13.43 -15.74 10.59
C ASN A 96 -13.24 -14.22 10.43
N VAL A 97 -13.72 -13.63 9.32
CA VAL A 97 -13.57 -12.19 9.10
C VAL A 97 -14.53 -11.41 10.01
N THR A 98 -13.96 -10.50 10.80
CA THR A 98 -14.68 -9.55 11.67
C THR A 98 -14.61 -8.14 11.11
N LEU A 99 -15.31 -7.20 11.75
CA LEU A 99 -15.32 -5.79 11.36
C LEU A 99 -13.92 -5.14 11.39
N GLU A 100 -13.05 -5.58 12.31
CA GLU A 100 -11.69 -5.09 12.53
C GLU A 100 -10.67 -5.79 11.63
N THR A 101 -10.98 -7.01 11.19
CA THR A 101 -10.07 -7.87 10.40
C THR A 101 -10.47 -7.96 8.93
N ALA A 102 -11.51 -7.24 8.54
CA ALA A 102 -11.97 -7.18 7.16
C ALA A 102 -10.88 -6.63 6.24
N PRO A 103 -10.49 -7.39 5.21
CA PRO A 103 -9.48 -6.91 4.28
C PRO A 103 -10.06 -5.77 3.44
N PHE A 104 -9.20 -4.83 3.05
CA PHE A 104 -9.52 -3.85 2.03
C PHE A 104 -9.94 -4.57 0.72
N PRO A 105 -11.08 -4.20 0.09
CA PRO A 105 -11.57 -4.88 -1.11
C PRO A 105 -10.68 -4.59 -2.32
N THR A 106 -10.49 -5.59 -3.17
CA THR A 106 -9.96 -5.37 -4.53
C THR A 106 -11.04 -4.72 -5.42
N ALA A 107 -10.64 -4.17 -6.58
CA ALA A 107 -11.60 -3.60 -7.54
C ALA A 107 -12.68 -4.60 -7.97
N THR A 108 -12.28 -5.84 -8.26
CA THR A 108 -13.20 -6.93 -8.63
C THR A 108 -14.11 -7.31 -7.47
N GLU A 109 -13.58 -7.47 -6.25
CA GLU A 109 -14.41 -7.79 -5.07
C GLU A 109 -15.41 -6.68 -4.73
N TYR A 110 -14.99 -5.42 -4.85
CA TYR A 110 -15.89 -4.29 -4.66
C TYR A 110 -17.01 -4.33 -5.70
N ASN A 111 -16.68 -4.50 -6.98
CA ASN A 111 -17.66 -4.60 -8.06
C ASN A 111 -18.63 -5.79 -7.89
N GLU A 112 -18.11 -6.96 -7.54
CA GLU A 112 -18.93 -8.15 -7.24
C GLU A 112 -19.86 -7.91 -6.05
N PHE A 113 -19.38 -7.22 -5.01
CA PHE A 113 -20.18 -6.89 -3.84
C PHE A 113 -21.31 -5.92 -4.19
N ILE A 114 -21.03 -4.83 -4.92
CA ILE A 114 -22.09 -3.89 -5.34
C ILE A 114 -23.08 -4.58 -6.28
N GLY A 115 -22.62 -5.47 -7.16
CA GLY A 115 -23.53 -6.27 -8.00
C GLY A 115 -24.40 -7.26 -7.22
N TRP A 116 -23.90 -7.77 -6.09
CA TRP A 116 -24.69 -8.58 -5.17
C TRP A 116 -25.73 -7.75 -4.40
N MET A 117 -25.36 -6.53 -4.00
CA MET A 117 -26.23 -5.59 -3.30
C MET A 117 -27.35 -5.04 -4.19
N SER A 118 -27.01 -4.64 -5.40
CA SER A 118 -27.91 -4.03 -6.36
C SER A 118 -27.62 -4.57 -7.76
N PRO A 119 -28.27 -5.68 -8.16
CA PRO A 119 -28.06 -6.31 -9.47
C PRO A 119 -28.42 -5.43 -10.68
N LYS A 120 -29.00 -4.25 -10.46
CA LYS A 120 -29.43 -3.31 -11.51
C LYS A 120 -28.68 -1.97 -11.43
N SER A 121 -27.64 -1.85 -10.62
CA SER A 121 -26.91 -0.59 -10.48
C SER A 121 -26.02 -0.33 -11.71
N ASP A 122 -26.14 0.86 -12.30
CA ASP A 122 -25.35 1.27 -13.48
C ASP A 122 -23.83 1.31 -13.23
N SER A 123 -23.42 1.41 -11.96
CA SER A 123 -22.01 1.40 -11.55
C SER A 123 -21.40 -0.01 -11.51
N VAL A 124 -22.23 -1.06 -11.56
CA VAL A 124 -21.79 -2.45 -11.52
C VAL A 124 -21.45 -2.93 -12.91
N ARG A 125 -20.25 -3.47 -13.05
CA ARG A 125 -19.84 -4.22 -14.23
C ARG A 125 -20.20 -5.69 -14.05
N HIS A 126 -21.34 -6.08 -14.59
CA HIS A 126 -21.74 -7.49 -14.66
C HIS A 126 -20.78 -8.29 -15.56
N PRO A 127 -20.83 -9.64 -15.53
CA PRO A 127 -20.26 -10.45 -16.59
C PRO A 127 -20.76 -9.90 -17.93
N CYS A 128 -19.84 -9.35 -18.72
CA CYS A 128 -20.20 -8.55 -19.86
C CYS A 128 -20.23 -9.41 -21.12
N ASN A 129 -21.25 -9.23 -21.95
CA ASN A 129 -21.37 -9.86 -23.26
C ASN A 129 -20.71 -9.01 -24.36
N HIS A 130 -19.77 -8.14 -24.00
CA HIS A 130 -19.01 -7.36 -24.95
C HIS A 130 -18.27 -8.27 -25.93
N LEU A 131 -18.23 -7.88 -27.21
CA LEU A 131 -17.43 -8.56 -28.21
C LEU A 131 -15.96 -8.46 -27.78
N ARG A 132 -15.33 -9.59 -27.47
CA ARG A 132 -13.93 -9.63 -27.05
C ARG A 132 -13.02 -9.75 -28.25
N HIS A 133 -11.80 -9.28 -28.08
CA HIS A 133 -10.76 -9.53 -29.07
C HIS A 133 -10.49 -11.05 -29.16
N PRO A 134 -10.39 -11.67 -30.36
CA PRO A 134 -10.26 -13.13 -30.50
C PRO A 134 -9.05 -13.74 -29.78
N TRP A 135 -8.01 -12.93 -29.58
CA TRP A 135 -6.82 -13.31 -28.84
C TRP A 135 -7.00 -13.32 -27.30
N ASP A 136 -7.95 -12.56 -26.76
CA ASP A 136 -8.16 -12.46 -25.31
C ASP A 136 -8.82 -13.72 -24.74
N LYS A 137 -8.03 -14.49 -23.98
CA LYS A 137 -8.47 -15.69 -23.26
C LYS A 137 -8.22 -15.58 -21.75
N ILE A 138 -7.85 -14.41 -21.24
CA ILE A 138 -7.25 -14.27 -19.90
C ILE A 138 -8.30 -14.26 -18.80
N ASN A 139 -9.39 -13.51 -18.98
CA ASN A 139 -10.46 -13.42 -17.99
C ASN A 139 -11.81 -13.66 -18.67
N PRO A 140 -12.42 -14.85 -18.53
CA PRO A 140 -13.68 -15.15 -19.21
C PRO A 140 -14.87 -14.34 -18.66
N ILE A 141 -14.77 -13.79 -17.45
CA ILE A 141 -15.90 -13.14 -16.76
C ILE A 141 -16.05 -11.68 -17.20
N HIS A 142 -14.96 -10.91 -17.21
CA HIS A 142 -14.98 -9.49 -17.57
C HIS A 142 -14.00 -9.19 -18.70
N CYS A 143 -14.40 -8.33 -19.64
CA CYS A 143 -13.50 -7.88 -20.69
C CYS A 143 -12.43 -6.92 -20.11
N PRO A 144 -11.33 -6.69 -20.85
CA PRO A 144 -10.26 -5.78 -20.43
C PRO A 144 -10.77 -4.39 -20.04
N VAL A 145 -11.67 -3.82 -20.85
CA VAL A 145 -12.27 -2.50 -20.61
C VAL A 145 -13.02 -2.45 -19.29
N CYS A 146 -13.96 -3.39 -19.06
CA CYS A 146 -14.71 -3.43 -17.80
C CYS A 146 -13.80 -3.61 -16.59
N THR A 147 -12.73 -4.40 -16.72
CA THR A 147 -11.77 -4.61 -15.62
C THR A 147 -11.06 -3.30 -15.26
N VAL A 148 -10.60 -2.54 -16.25
CA VAL A 148 -10.02 -1.20 -16.05
C VAL A 148 -11.03 -0.24 -15.41
N GLU A 149 -12.29 -0.23 -15.88
CA GLU A 149 -13.35 0.60 -15.29
C GLU A 149 -13.62 0.26 -13.82
N MET A 150 -13.63 -1.01 -13.42
CA MET A 150 -13.77 -1.39 -12.01
C MET A 150 -12.67 -0.78 -11.13
N HIS A 151 -11.42 -0.78 -11.64
CA HIS A 151 -10.30 -0.16 -10.94
C HIS A 151 -10.46 1.36 -10.84
N ILE A 152 -10.87 2.01 -11.94
CA ILE A 152 -11.15 3.45 -11.96
C ILE A 152 -12.22 3.75 -10.92
N ASN A 153 -13.40 3.10 -10.99
CA ASN A 153 -14.53 3.32 -10.07
C ASN A 153 -14.12 3.23 -8.59
N LEU A 154 -13.29 2.24 -8.23
CA LEU A 154 -12.80 2.11 -6.85
C LEU A 154 -11.84 3.25 -6.46
N VAL A 155 -10.99 3.73 -7.37
CA VAL A 155 -10.12 4.90 -7.12
C VAL A 155 -10.98 6.15 -6.89
N GLU A 156 -11.97 6.40 -7.73
CA GLU A 156 -12.83 7.60 -7.65
C GLU A 156 -13.66 7.57 -6.38
N LEU A 157 -14.21 6.41 -6.01
CA LEU A 157 -14.94 6.24 -4.76
C LEU A 157 -14.10 6.66 -3.55
N ILE A 158 -12.87 6.15 -3.43
CA ILE A 158 -12.01 6.50 -2.28
C ILE A 158 -11.62 7.97 -2.32
N PHE A 159 -11.39 8.53 -3.51
CA PHE A 159 -11.11 9.95 -3.67
C PHE A 159 -12.28 10.82 -3.20
N SER A 160 -13.51 10.52 -3.62
CA SER A 160 -14.72 11.22 -3.15
C SER A 160 -14.88 11.11 -1.63
N ARG A 161 -14.63 9.93 -1.05
CA ARG A 161 -14.65 9.76 0.42
C ARG A 161 -13.57 10.58 1.13
N MET A 162 -12.40 10.74 0.52
CA MET A 162 -11.34 11.59 1.05
C MET A 162 -11.75 13.08 1.05
N GLN A 163 -12.47 13.54 0.02
CA GLN A 163 -12.99 14.91 -0.04
C GLN A 163 -14.11 15.15 1.00
N GLU A 164 -14.96 14.15 1.23
CA GLU A 164 -16.02 14.21 2.26
C GLU A 164 -15.47 14.16 3.70
N ALA A 165 -14.33 13.52 3.92
CA ALA A 165 -13.76 13.30 5.24
C ALA A 165 -13.07 14.54 5.80
N GLN A 166 -13.84 15.45 6.41
CA GLN A 166 -13.31 16.57 7.17
C GLN A 166 -13.13 16.24 8.66
N GLY A 167 -12.08 16.76 9.30
CA GLY A 167 -11.93 16.81 10.76
C GLY A 167 -11.18 15.65 11.44
N SER A 168 -11.14 14.45 10.89
CA SER A 168 -10.40 13.31 11.49
C SER A 168 -9.11 13.01 10.75
N LYS A 169 -7.97 13.47 11.28
CA LYS A 169 -6.63 13.18 10.71
C LYS A 169 -6.40 11.68 10.52
N LYS A 170 -6.79 10.86 11.52
CA LYS A 170 -6.66 9.40 11.44
C LYS A 170 -7.46 8.79 10.29
N LEU A 171 -8.68 9.27 10.06
CA LEU A 171 -9.50 8.82 8.93
C LEU A 171 -8.92 9.29 7.60
N GLN A 172 -8.44 10.52 7.52
CA GLN A 172 -7.76 11.06 6.33
C GLN A 172 -6.50 10.26 5.99
N ASP A 173 -5.68 9.90 6.98
CA ASP A 173 -4.49 9.08 6.78
C ASP A 173 -4.87 7.68 6.24
N GLN A 174 -5.94 7.07 6.78
CA GLN A 174 -6.45 5.79 6.28
C GLN A 174 -6.99 5.91 4.84
N LEU A 175 -7.77 6.94 4.53
CA LEU A 175 -8.30 7.21 3.18
C LEU A 175 -7.18 7.44 2.18
N LEU A 176 -6.16 8.22 2.55
CA LEU A 176 -4.99 8.48 1.72
C LEU A 176 -4.20 7.18 1.44
N ALA A 177 -4.01 6.34 2.46
CA ALA A 177 -3.37 5.04 2.29
C ALA A 177 -4.19 4.11 1.38
N GLY A 178 -5.51 4.07 1.54
CA GLY A 178 -6.41 3.32 0.66
C GLY A 178 -6.36 3.81 -0.79
N TRP A 179 -6.36 5.13 -1.00
CA TRP A 179 -6.29 5.75 -2.33
C TRP A 179 -4.96 5.44 -3.04
N ARG A 180 -3.84 5.52 -2.30
CA ARG A 180 -2.52 5.13 -2.85
C ARG A 180 -2.49 3.67 -3.25
N PHE A 181 -3.08 2.79 -2.44
CA PHE A 181 -3.17 1.37 -2.76
C PHE A 181 -4.02 1.12 -4.02
N THR A 182 -5.19 1.73 -4.14
CA THR A 182 -6.07 1.54 -5.31
C THR A 182 -5.44 2.11 -6.58
N LYS A 183 -4.80 3.28 -6.52
CA LYS A 183 -4.01 3.84 -7.64
C LYS A 183 -2.86 2.94 -8.04
N SER A 184 -2.12 2.41 -7.07
CA SER A 184 -1.05 1.46 -7.35
C SER A 184 -1.60 0.20 -8.00
N SER A 185 -2.74 -0.32 -7.53
CA SER A 185 -3.42 -1.47 -8.11
C SER A 185 -3.83 -1.23 -9.56
N LEU A 186 -4.44 -0.08 -9.87
CA LEU A 186 -4.77 0.34 -11.23
C LEU A 186 -3.52 0.45 -12.12
N ALA A 187 -2.47 1.15 -11.67
CA ALA A 187 -1.23 1.32 -12.44
C ALA A 187 -0.57 -0.03 -12.78
N ASN A 188 -0.60 -0.98 -11.84
CA ASN A 188 -0.09 -2.32 -12.08
C ASN A 188 -0.95 -3.12 -13.05
N HIS A 189 -2.27 -2.97 -12.99
CA HIS A 189 -3.16 -3.56 -13.98
C HIS A 189 -2.89 -2.99 -15.37
N LEU A 190 -2.71 -1.66 -15.49
CA LEU A 190 -2.41 -1.00 -16.77
C LEU A 190 -1.09 -1.46 -17.41
N ILE A 191 -0.03 -1.70 -16.62
CA ILE A 191 1.21 -2.30 -17.14
C ILE A 191 0.94 -3.65 -17.81
N ASN A 192 0.05 -4.46 -17.22
CA ASN A 192 -0.32 -5.74 -17.82
C ASN A 192 -1.17 -5.52 -19.07
N VAL A 193 -2.14 -4.60 -19.03
CA VAL A 193 -2.96 -4.25 -20.20
C VAL A 193 -2.10 -3.76 -21.37
N GLU A 194 -1.06 -2.95 -21.11
CA GLU A 194 -0.10 -2.50 -22.14
C GLU A 194 0.60 -3.68 -22.82
N LYS A 195 1.17 -4.60 -22.03
CA LYS A 195 1.83 -5.81 -22.56
C LYS A 195 0.88 -6.70 -23.36
N LEU A 196 -0.39 -6.74 -22.96
CA LEU A 196 -1.41 -7.54 -23.63
C LEU A 196 -1.91 -6.87 -24.91
N ALA A 197 -2.02 -5.54 -24.92
CA ALA A 197 -2.33 -4.75 -26.11
C ALA A 197 -1.23 -4.87 -27.17
N GLU A 198 0.05 -4.95 -26.78
CA GLU A 198 1.15 -5.24 -27.71
C GLU A 198 1.01 -6.62 -28.37
N LYS A 199 0.55 -7.63 -27.63
CA LYS A 199 0.29 -8.97 -28.16
C LYS A 199 -0.94 -9.02 -29.06
N GLU A 200 -2.01 -8.30 -28.71
CA GLU A 200 -3.17 -8.11 -29.60
C GLU A 200 -2.71 -7.50 -30.93
N LYS A 201 -1.90 -6.45 -30.89
CA LYS A 201 -1.37 -5.80 -32.09
C LYS A 201 -0.52 -6.73 -32.96
N GLU A 202 0.30 -7.60 -32.35
CA GLU A 202 1.06 -8.61 -33.11
C GLU A 202 0.14 -9.65 -33.75
N TRP A 203 -0.90 -10.07 -33.02
CA TRP A 203 -1.90 -10.98 -33.55
C TRP A 203 -2.68 -10.35 -34.72
N GLU A 204 -3.06 -9.07 -34.63
CA GLU A 204 -3.74 -8.34 -35.70
C GLU A 204 -2.90 -8.22 -36.98
N ARG A 205 -1.56 -8.16 -36.86
CA ARG A 205 -0.66 -8.16 -38.04
C ARG A 205 -0.70 -9.48 -38.80
N THR A 206 -0.84 -10.59 -38.08
CA THR A 206 -0.86 -11.94 -38.67
C THR A 206 -2.27 -12.37 -39.11
N ASN A 207 -3.31 -11.69 -38.64
CA ASN A 207 -4.73 -11.99 -38.90
C ASN A 207 -5.46 -10.74 -39.43
N ALA A 208 -4.89 -10.09 -40.45
CA ALA A 208 -5.38 -8.82 -40.98
C ALA A 208 -6.78 -8.90 -41.63
N ASP A 209 -7.26 -10.11 -41.92
CA ASP A 209 -8.59 -10.40 -42.46
C ASP A 209 -9.70 -10.34 -41.41
N ILE A 210 -9.37 -10.42 -40.12
CA ILE A 210 -10.35 -10.42 -39.03
C ILE A 210 -10.60 -8.99 -38.54
N ASN A 211 -11.84 -8.51 -38.66
CA ASN A 211 -12.21 -7.19 -38.14
C ASN A 211 -12.33 -7.19 -36.62
N THR A 212 -11.40 -6.52 -35.94
CA THR A 212 -11.35 -6.37 -34.47
C THR A 212 -11.78 -4.99 -33.98
N LYS A 213 -12.24 -4.09 -34.86
CA LYS A 213 -12.48 -2.67 -34.53
C LYS A 213 -13.53 -2.46 -33.43
N ASP A 214 -14.57 -3.29 -33.40
CA ASP A 214 -15.66 -3.22 -32.42
C ASP A 214 -15.39 -4.05 -31.16
N ALA A 215 -14.22 -4.69 -31.09
CA ALA A 215 -13.85 -5.50 -29.93
C ALA A 215 -13.44 -4.62 -28.74
N TYR A 216 -13.86 -5.04 -27.55
CA TYR A 216 -13.41 -4.50 -26.27
C TYR A 216 -12.04 -5.06 -25.93
N SER A 217 -11.03 -4.61 -26.68
CA SER A 217 -9.64 -5.05 -26.60
C SER A 217 -8.87 -4.41 -25.45
N HIS A 218 -7.65 -4.89 -25.19
CA HIS A 218 -6.72 -4.26 -24.24
C HIS A 218 -6.30 -2.88 -24.75
N ALA A 219 -6.14 -2.68 -26.06
CA ALA A 219 -5.88 -1.36 -26.64
C ALA A 219 -7.02 -0.36 -26.32
N HIS A 220 -8.28 -0.81 -26.41
CA HIS A 220 -9.43 0.02 -26.02
C HIS A 220 -9.41 0.31 -24.50
N ALA A 221 -9.05 -0.67 -23.68
CA ALA A 221 -8.94 -0.48 -22.23
C ALA A 221 -7.90 0.60 -21.86
N LEU A 222 -6.78 0.72 -22.59
CA LEU A 222 -5.82 1.81 -22.42
C LEU A 222 -6.41 3.18 -22.78
N ALA A 223 -7.22 3.26 -23.84
CA ALA A 223 -7.89 4.50 -24.21
C ALA A 223 -8.88 4.96 -23.13
N VAL A 224 -9.61 4.02 -22.51
CA VAL A 224 -10.50 4.31 -21.37
C VAL A 224 -9.70 4.81 -20.16
N ALA A 225 -8.58 4.17 -19.85
CA ALA A 225 -7.69 4.61 -18.77
C ALA A 225 -7.13 6.02 -19.00
N GLY A 226 -6.75 6.35 -20.23
CA GLY A 226 -6.28 7.69 -20.61
C GLY A 226 -7.32 8.76 -20.32
N LYS A 227 -8.57 8.55 -20.79
CA LYS A 227 -9.68 9.48 -20.55
C LYS A 227 -9.96 9.71 -19.05
N ALA A 228 -9.91 8.66 -18.24
CA ALA A 228 -10.11 8.77 -16.80
C ALA A 228 -8.98 9.52 -16.09
N SER A 229 -7.73 9.33 -16.55
CA SER A 229 -6.58 10.09 -16.03
C SER A 229 -6.72 11.58 -16.30
N ASP A 230 -7.17 11.96 -17.50
CA ASP A 230 -7.36 13.36 -17.87
C ASP A 230 -8.44 14.03 -17.01
N ARG A 231 -9.54 13.31 -16.71
CA ARG A 231 -10.57 13.79 -15.78
C ARG A 231 -10.02 14.06 -14.38
N HIS A 232 -9.28 13.11 -13.81
CA HIS A 232 -8.69 13.30 -12.48
C HIS A 232 -7.68 14.45 -12.42
N LEU A 233 -6.88 14.63 -13.47
CA LEU A 233 -5.97 15.78 -13.55
C LEU A 233 -6.75 17.09 -13.60
N ALA A 234 -7.84 17.16 -14.35
CA ALA A 234 -8.69 18.36 -14.38
C ALA A 234 -9.28 18.68 -13.00
N GLU A 235 -9.80 17.68 -12.29
CA GLU A 235 -10.37 17.86 -10.95
C GLU A 235 -9.34 18.35 -9.92
N LEU A 236 -8.12 17.79 -9.95
CA LEU A 236 -7.04 18.22 -9.05
C LEU A 236 -6.58 19.65 -9.31
N HIS A 237 -6.55 20.09 -10.57
CA HIS A 237 -6.21 21.47 -10.89
C HIS A 237 -7.25 22.44 -10.32
N VAL A 238 -8.54 22.11 -10.43
CA VAL A 238 -9.62 22.94 -9.87
C VAL A 238 -9.45 23.10 -8.36
N THR A 239 -9.25 22.00 -7.62
CA THR A 239 -9.07 22.04 -6.16
C THR A 239 -7.81 22.80 -5.73
N SER A 240 -6.74 22.77 -6.53
CA SER A 240 -5.50 23.47 -6.20
C SER A 240 -5.59 24.99 -6.35
N THR A 241 -6.49 25.51 -7.19
CA THR A 241 -6.65 26.96 -7.42
C THR A 241 -7.43 27.66 -6.31
N GLU A 242 -8.25 26.94 -5.54
CA GLU A 242 -9.06 27.50 -4.45
C GLU A 242 -8.46 27.36 -3.06
N LEU A 243 -7.33 26.65 -2.92
CA LEU A 243 -6.53 26.71 -1.72
C LEU A 243 -5.85 28.08 -1.67
N VAL A 244 -6.59 29.08 -1.19
CA VAL A 244 -6.08 30.38 -0.77
C VAL A 244 -4.77 30.10 -0.04
N PRO A 245 -3.63 30.64 -0.51
CA PRO A 245 -2.34 30.38 0.13
C PRO A 245 -2.52 30.72 1.60
N LYS A 246 -2.60 29.67 2.43
CA LYS A 246 -2.64 29.84 3.86
C LYS A 246 -1.35 30.59 4.14
N LYS A 247 -1.44 31.85 4.57
CA LYS A 247 -0.31 32.58 5.13
C LYS A 247 0.17 31.68 6.25
N VAL A 248 1.19 30.89 5.96
CA VAL A 248 1.88 30.14 6.98
C VAL A 248 2.59 31.24 7.74
N ASP A 249 2.11 31.56 8.93
CA ASP A 249 2.85 32.40 9.87
C ASP A 249 4.10 31.61 10.25
N THR A 250 5.11 31.66 9.39
CA THR A 250 6.45 31.15 9.65
C THR A 250 7.13 32.18 10.55
N SER A 251 6.86 32.10 11.85
CA SER A 251 7.71 32.68 12.90
C SER A 251 8.81 31.70 13.33
N GLN A 252 9.24 30.79 12.44
CA GLN A 252 10.38 29.94 12.70
C GLN A 252 11.66 30.72 12.44
N SER A 253 12.47 30.87 13.48
CA SER A 253 13.76 31.54 13.47
C SER A 253 14.68 30.98 12.37
N ASP A 254 15.27 31.88 11.60
CA ASP A 254 16.15 31.60 10.47
C ASP A 254 17.41 30.83 10.89
N ILE A 255 17.33 29.50 10.94
CA ILE A 255 18.51 28.67 10.74
C ILE A 255 18.73 28.59 9.23
N SER A 256 19.38 29.62 8.71
CA SER A 256 19.79 29.72 7.31
C SER A 256 20.85 28.66 7.00
N VAL A 257 20.45 27.60 6.31
CA VAL A 257 21.38 26.66 5.67
C VAL A 257 21.90 27.35 4.41
N SER A 258 23.10 27.92 4.48
CA SER A 258 23.77 28.46 3.30
C SER A 258 24.46 27.35 2.51
N PHE A 259 24.18 27.29 1.21
CA PHE A 259 24.89 26.41 0.27
C PHE A 259 26.11 27.15 -0.31
N ALA A 260 27.09 26.41 -0.80
CA ALA A 260 28.29 26.98 -1.39
C ALA A 260 27.95 27.94 -2.55
N SER A 261 28.60 29.11 -2.57
CA SER A 261 28.33 30.23 -3.48
C SER A 261 28.54 29.93 -4.97
N ASN A 262 29.15 28.80 -5.30
CA ASN A 262 29.38 28.33 -6.66
C ASN A 262 28.23 27.50 -7.23
N LEU A 263 27.26 27.11 -6.41
CA LEU A 263 25.99 26.60 -6.91
C LEU A 263 25.18 27.82 -7.35
N ALA A 264 25.16 28.08 -8.65
CA ALA A 264 24.23 29.02 -9.26
C ALA A 264 22.82 28.54 -8.92
N MET A 265 22.30 28.98 -7.78
CA MET A 265 20.91 28.79 -7.42
C MET A 265 20.13 29.51 -8.50
N PRO A 266 19.37 28.79 -9.35
CA PRO A 266 18.37 29.48 -10.14
C PRO A 266 17.52 30.25 -9.14
N SER A 267 17.32 31.53 -9.43
CA SER A 267 16.72 32.55 -8.55
C SER A 267 15.50 32.03 -7.78
N ALA A 268 15.13 32.76 -6.72
CA ALA A 268 14.01 32.53 -5.80
C ALA A 268 12.64 32.11 -6.41
N GLU A 269 12.52 32.07 -7.74
CA GLU A 269 11.41 31.52 -8.52
C GLU A 269 11.45 29.99 -8.78
N THR A 270 12.48 29.25 -8.36
CA THR A 270 12.56 27.79 -8.62
C THR A 270 12.64 26.94 -7.37
N SER A 271 11.88 27.33 -6.34
CA SER A 271 11.29 26.35 -5.44
C SER A 271 10.49 25.37 -6.30
N ARG A 272 11.08 24.22 -6.63
CA ARG A 272 10.38 23.12 -7.29
C ARG A 272 9.06 22.95 -6.54
N PRO A 273 7.88 23.18 -7.17
CA PRO A 273 6.62 23.17 -6.44
C PRO A 273 6.55 21.85 -5.69
N SER A 274 6.50 21.90 -4.36
CA SER A 274 6.58 20.69 -3.52
C SER A 274 5.53 19.69 -3.98
N GLN A 275 4.39 20.20 -4.44
CA GLN A 275 3.30 19.50 -5.08
C GLN A 275 3.69 18.55 -6.24
N LEU A 276 4.68 18.90 -7.06
CA LEU A 276 5.11 18.09 -8.22
C LEU A 276 6.13 17.00 -7.87
N TYR A 277 6.79 17.09 -6.72
CA TYR A 277 7.91 16.20 -6.35
C TYR A 277 7.68 15.46 -5.03
N CYS A 278 6.80 15.96 -4.17
CA CYS A 278 6.40 15.33 -2.92
C CYS A 278 5.43 14.20 -3.22
N ARG A 279 5.84 12.96 -2.94
CA ARG A 279 4.98 11.77 -3.09
C ARG A 279 3.66 11.86 -2.31
N ASN A 280 3.59 12.73 -1.29
CA ASN A 280 2.39 12.97 -0.50
C ASN A 280 1.42 13.97 -1.15
N SER A 281 1.86 14.72 -2.16
CA SER A 281 0.99 15.62 -2.89
C SER A 281 -0.03 14.85 -3.73
N GLN A 282 -1.27 15.36 -3.77
CA GLN A 282 -2.32 14.81 -4.63
C GLN A 282 -1.98 14.96 -6.13
N THR A 283 -1.21 15.99 -6.48
CA THR A 283 -0.79 16.31 -7.86
C THR A 283 0.50 15.59 -8.28
N TYR A 284 1.10 14.75 -7.42
CA TYR A 284 2.31 14.01 -7.75
C TYR A 284 2.04 12.97 -8.84
N VAL A 285 2.72 13.13 -9.99
CA VAL A 285 2.77 12.13 -11.05
C VAL A 285 4.14 11.44 -10.98
N PRO A 286 4.21 10.10 -10.81
CA PRO A 286 5.48 9.39 -10.79
C PRO A 286 6.25 9.62 -12.10
N GLY A 287 7.41 10.29 -12.01
CA GLY A 287 8.23 10.61 -13.18
C GLY A 287 8.88 9.39 -13.83
N ARG A 288 9.56 9.59 -14.97
CA ARG A 288 10.26 8.54 -15.74
C ARG A 288 11.30 7.72 -14.95
N TYR A 289 11.74 8.25 -13.80
CA TYR A 289 12.77 7.67 -12.94
C TYR A 289 12.20 6.95 -11.72
N ALA A 290 10.89 7.00 -11.51
CA ALA A 290 10.30 6.20 -10.46
C ALA A 290 10.39 4.73 -10.91
N CYS A 291 11.14 3.92 -10.16
CA CYS A 291 11.56 2.59 -10.57
C CYS A 291 10.43 1.59 -10.30
N PRO A 292 9.71 1.09 -11.33
CA PRO A 292 8.88 -0.10 -11.14
C PRO A 292 9.81 -1.26 -10.80
N SER A 293 9.51 -1.99 -9.71
CA SER A 293 10.19 -3.25 -9.42
C SER A 293 9.86 -4.30 -10.50
N LYS A 294 10.55 -5.44 -10.53
CA LYS A 294 10.18 -6.57 -11.41
C LYS A 294 8.72 -6.98 -11.24
N ASP A 295 8.18 -6.80 -10.04
CA ASP A 295 6.79 -7.12 -9.69
C ASP A 295 5.83 -5.95 -9.91
N GLY A 296 6.27 -4.80 -10.44
CA GLY A 296 5.48 -3.61 -10.73
C GLY A 296 5.72 -2.43 -9.77
N TRP A 297 4.79 -1.47 -9.76
CA TRP A 297 4.81 -0.34 -8.83
C TRP A 297 4.58 -0.84 -7.40
N HIS A 298 5.63 -0.77 -6.59
CA HIS A 298 5.56 -0.94 -5.15
C HIS A 298 5.62 0.45 -4.50
N ASP A 299 4.84 0.68 -3.45
CA ASP A 299 5.06 1.85 -2.59
C ASP A 299 6.47 1.75 -1.98
N SER A 300 7.39 2.56 -2.51
CA SER A 300 8.78 2.69 -2.06
C SER A 300 8.96 3.91 -1.17
N SER A 301 7.87 4.51 -0.66
CA SER A 301 7.96 5.54 0.37
C SER A 301 8.66 5.02 1.64
N LEU A 302 8.73 3.69 1.79
CA LEU A 302 9.27 3.02 2.97
C LEU A 302 8.59 3.49 4.26
N MET A 303 7.43 4.18 4.17
CA MET A 303 6.72 4.71 5.33
C MET A 303 6.26 3.59 6.27
N ASP A 304 5.86 2.45 5.69
CA ASP A 304 5.46 1.26 6.45
C ASP A 304 6.65 0.29 6.69
N SER A 305 7.83 0.64 6.16
CA SER A 305 9.04 -0.15 6.37
C SER A 305 9.57 0.14 7.75
N LEU A 306 9.20 -0.73 8.69
CA LEU A 306 9.72 -0.72 10.04
C LEU A 306 11.25 -0.59 10.07
N TYR A 307 11.93 -1.29 9.14
CA TYR A 307 13.38 -1.21 8.97
C TYR A 307 13.81 0.23 8.75
N THR A 308 13.16 0.92 7.82
CA THR A 308 13.51 2.28 7.43
C THR A 308 13.26 3.28 8.56
N SER A 309 12.12 3.20 9.23
CA SER A 309 11.81 4.05 10.39
C SER A 309 12.88 3.91 11.48
N ILE A 310 13.26 2.68 11.85
CA ILE A 310 14.28 2.46 12.89
C ILE A 310 15.67 2.92 12.42
N THR A 311 16.06 2.64 11.17
CA THR A 311 17.40 3.01 10.67
C THR A 311 17.64 4.52 10.64
N GLN A 312 16.56 5.30 10.57
CA GLN A 312 16.59 6.77 10.61
C GLN A 312 16.54 7.33 12.04
N CYS A 313 16.35 6.51 13.07
CA CYS A 313 16.38 6.99 14.45
C CYS A 313 17.80 7.39 14.86
N GLN A 314 17.90 8.45 15.67
CA GLN A 314 19.13 8.81 16.38
C GLN A 314 19.41 7.77 17.46
N LEU A 315 20.60 7.18 17.42
CA LEU A 315 21.05 6.17 18.38
C LEU A 315 21.77 6.82 19.57
N PHE A 316 21.38 6.39 20.77
CA PHE A 316 22.02 6.75 22.03
C PHE A 316 22.50 5.49 22.74
N LEU A 317 23.71 5.54 23.31
CA LEU A 317 24.19 4.48 24.20
C LEU A 317 23.95 4.83 25.66
N ILE A 318 23.40 3.87 26.40
CA ILE A 318 23.21 3.97 27.85
C ILE A 318 24.03 2.90 28.56
N ASP A 319 24.60 3.25 29.72
CA ASP A 319 25.36 2.33 30.57
C ASP A 319 24.41 1.45 31.38
N THR A 320 23.40 2.07 31.99
CA THR A 320 22.37 1.42 32.77
C THR A 320 20.97 1.80 32.25
N PRO A 321 19.96 0.93 32.44
CA PRO A 321 18.57 1.24 32.10
C PRO A 321 18.00 2.46 32.83
N SER A 322 18.63 2.88 33.94
CA SER A 322 18.24 4.05 34.72
C SER A 322 18.74 5.36 34.11
N ASP A 323 19.73 5.29 33.22
CA ASP A 323 20.32 6.44 32.54
C ASP A 323 19.46 6.94 31.37
N VAL A 324 18.24 6.43 31.23
CA VAL A 324 17.25 6.99 30.31
C VAL A 324 16.49 8.07 31.05
N PRO A 325 16.92 9.35 30.97
CA PRO A 325 16.20 10.43 31.60
C PRO A 325 14.77 10.48 31.07
N ILE A 326 13.82 10.57 31.99
CA ILE A 326 12.41 10.84 31.70
C ILE A 326 12.28 12.22 31.02
N SER A 327 13.20 13.15 31.30
CA SER A 327 13.09 14.57 30.99
C SER A 327 14.31 15.14 30.23
N GLY A 328 14.72 14.47 29.15
CA GLY A 328 15.54 15.09 28.08
C GLY A 328 16.84 14.36 27.72
N THR A 329 17.24 14.43 26.45
CA THR A 329 18.34 13.60 25.89
C THR A 329 19.76 14.11 26.15
N HIS A 330 19.93 15.28 26.78
CA HIS A 330 21.23 15.99 26.82
C HIS A 330 22.37 15.23 27.49
N GLN A 331 22.08 14.30 28.38
CA GLN A 331 23.11 13.53 29.08
C GLN A 331 23.51 12.25 28.33
N MET A 332 22.76 11.86 27.30
CA MET A 332 23.04 10.65 26.54
C MET A 332 24.09 10.91 25.47
N LYS A 333 25.08 10.03 25.38
CA LYS A 333 26.04 10.06 24.28
C LYS A 333 25.37 9.57 23.00
N SER A 334 25.15 10.48 22.08
CA SER A 334 24.66 10.15 20.74
C SER A 334 25.76 9.48 19.90
N LEU A 335 25.39 8.46 19.14
CA LEU A 335 26.28 7.74 18.22
C LEU A 335 26.03 8.05 16.74
N GLY A 336 25.09 8.95 16.43
CA GLY A 336 24.61 9.16 15.06
C GLY A 336 23.34 8.35 14.80
N LEU A 337 23.11 7.99 13.54
CA LEU A 337 21.94 7.23 13.13
C LEU A 337 22.13 5.74 13.38
N VAL A 338 21.03 4.99 13.54
CA VAL A 338 21.08 3.53 13.64
C VAL A 338 21.74 2.90 12.41
N THR A 339 21.56 3.49 11.22
CA THR A 339 22.18 2.99 9.98
C THR A 339 23.71 2.94 10.02
N ASP A 340 24.33 3.79 10.85
CA ASP A 340 25.78 3.89 11.00
C ASP A 340 26.31 3.02 12.14
N TYR A 341 25.42 2.35 12.87
CA TYR A 341 25.80 1.56 14.03
C TYR A 341 26.36 0.20 13.63
N LYS A 342 27.57 -0.12 14.11
CA LYS A 342 28.25 -1.40 13.82
C LYS A 342 27.45 -2.66 14.15
N TYR A 343 26.44 -2.57 15.02
CA TYR A 343 25.56 -3.70 15.38
C TYR A 343 24.11 -3.50 14.93
N GLN A 344 23.86 -2.69 13.90
CA GLN A 344 22.51 -2.39 13.39
C GLN A 344 21.68 -3.64 13.09
N ASP A 345 22.26 -4.65 12.42
CA ASP A 345 21.53 -5.85 12.05
C ASP A 345 21.08 -6.65 13.27
N LYS A 346 21.94 -6.71 14.30
CA LYS A 346 21.63 -7.38 15.56
C LYS A 346 20.56 -6.61 16.34
N LEU A 347 20.59 -5.28 16.31
CA LEU A 347 19.59 -4.43 16.94
C LEU A 347 18.22 -4.60 16.27
N LEU A 348 18.18 -4.59 14.95
CA LEU A 348 16.96 -4.80 14.17
C LEU A 348 16.41 -6.22 14.35
N ALA A 349 17.27 -7.23 14.41
CA ALA A 349 16.87 -8.59 14.75
C ALA A 349 16.25 -8.66 16.16
N HIS A 350 16.87 -8.01 17.14
CA HIS A 350 16.35 -7.94 18.51
C HIS A 350 14.95 -7.29 18.57
N LEU A 351 14.74 -6.17 17.87
CA LEU A 351 13.45 -5.50 17.80
C LEU A 351 12.37 -6.34 17.08
N ARG A 352 12.74 -7.08 16.02
CA ARG A 352 11.82 -8.03 15.37
C ARG A 352 11.44 -9.17 16.32
N ASP A 353 12.40 -9.70 17.06
CA ASP A 353 12.14 -10.76 18.02
C ASP A 353 11.27 -10.27 19.17
N LEU A 354 11.49 -9.06 19.67
CA LEU A 354 10.58 -8.42 20.63
C LEU A 354 9.14 -8.34 20.07
N SER A 355 8.97 -7.87 18.84
CA SER A 355 7.65 -7.81 18.17
C SER A 355 6.96 -9.17 18.03
N ARG A 356 7.74 -10.26 17.84
CA ARG A 356 7.21 -11.63 17.76
C ARG A 356 6.74 -12.18 19.10
N HIS A 357 7.37 -11.77 20.21
CA HIS A 357 7.06 -12.26 21.55
C HIS A 357 6.04 -11.38 22.30
N CYS A 358 5.70 -10.22 21.76
CA CYS A 358 4.64 -9.37 22.28
C CYS A 358 3.24 -9.94 21.98
N ASN A 359 2.31 -9.79 22.92
CA ASN A 359 0.88 -9.98 22.64
C ASN A 359 0.37 -8.90 21.66
N LYS A 360 -0.85 -9.07 21.12
CA LYS A 360 -1.41 -8.17 20.09
C LYS A 360 -1.38 -6.68 20.49
N SER A 361 -1.84 -6.36 21.70
CA SER A 361 -1.88 -4.97 22.19
C SER A 361 -0.47 -4.37 22.33
N LYS A 362 0.48 -5.11 22.91
CA LYS A 362 1.88 -4.69 23.03
C LYS A 362 2.58 -4.56 21.67
N LYS A 363 2.20 -5.39 20.71
CA LYS A 363 2.73 -5.34 19.35
C LYS A 363 2.26 -4.10 18.59
N GLU A 364 0.98 -3.73 18.70
CA GLU A 364 0.43 -2.49 18.14
C GLU A 364 1.07 -1.26 18.77
N LEU A 365 1.30 -1.30 20.08
CA LEU A 365 2.01 -0.24 20.78
C LEU A 365 3.46 -0.10 20.30
N LEU A 366 4.22 -1.20 20.28
CA LEU A 366 5.60 -1.21 19.78
C LEU A 366 5.66 -0.71 18.34
N TRP A 367 4.71 -1.14 17.49
CA TRP A 367 4.62 -0.68 16.10
C TRP A 367 4.40 0.83 16.02
N THR A 368 3.47 1.36 16.81
CA THR A 368 3.18 2.80 16.87
C THR A 368 4.42 3.58 17.25
N MET A 369 5.13 3.14 18.30
CA MET A 369 6.38 3.79 18.72
C MET A 369 7.45 3.75 17.65
N MET A 370 7.63 2.62 16.97
CA MET A 370 8.65 2.51 15.94
C MET A 370 8.42 3.46 14.76
N HIS A 371 7.18 3.86 14.52
CA HIS A 371 6.84 4.85 13.47
C HIS A 371 6.85 6.29 14.00
N SER A 372 6.61 6.50 15.30
CA SER A 372 6.57 7.84 15.88
C SER A 372 7.90 8.29 16.48
N SER A 373 8.82 7.37 16.78
CA SER A 373 10.10 7.65 17.44
C SER A 373 11.12 8.16 16.44
N ASP A 374 11.81 9.23 16.80
CA ASP A 374 12.97 9.76 16.09
C ASP A 374 14.29 9.29 16.72
N SER A 375 14.22 8.59 17.86
CA SER A 375 15.38 8.26 18.68
C SER A 375 15.26 6.87 19.32
N ILE A 376 16.41 6.24 19.55
CA ILE A 376 16.52 4.93 20.19
C ILE A 376 17.69 4.91 21.19
N ALA A 377 17.42 4.53 22.43
CA ALA A 377 18.42 4.29 23.46
C ALA A 377 18.70 2.80 23.58
N VAL A 378 19.97 2.43 23.45
CA VAL A 378 20.42 1.05 23.48
C VAL A 378 21.45 0.89 24.59
N SER A 379 21.20 -0.06 25.48
CA SER A 379 22.20 -0.44 26.49
C SER A 379 23.49 -0.92 25.83
N LYS A 380 24.64 -0.60 26.44
CA LYS A 380 25.94 -1.04 25.91
C LYS A 380 25.91 -2.55 25.63
N PRO A 381 26.14 -2.96 24.37
CA PRO A 381 25.99 -4.34 23.98
C PRO A 381 27.02 -5.21 24.70
N ARG A 382 26.58 -6.35 25.22
CA ARG A 382 27.49 -7.39 25.70
C ARG A 382 27.77 -8.34 24.54
N SER A 383 29.03 -8.38 24.12
CA SER A 383 29.53 -9.33 23.13
C SER A 383 30.18 -10.51 23.82
N PHE A 384 29.83 -11.72 23.42
CA PHE A 384 30.45 -12.96 23.90
C PHE A 384 30.78 -13.85 22.71
N SER A 385 31.94 -14.50 22.78
CA SER A 385 32.41 -15.40 21.74
C SER A 385 31.96 -16.82 22.08
N ILE A 386 31.13 -17.42 21.22
CA ILE A 386 30.76 -18.84 21.29
C ILE A 386 31.44 -19.54 20.14
N GLY A 387 32.58 -20.17 20.41
CA GLY A 387 33.45 -20.74 19.38
C GLY A 387 34.00 -19.63 18.47
N ARG A 388 33.65 -19.67 17.18
CA ARG A 388 34.03 -18.65 16.18
C ARG A 388 32.99 -17.55 16.00
N GLU A 389 31.81 -17.67 16.61
CA GLU A 389 30.73 -16.69 16.44
C GLU A 389 30.75 -15.66 17.56
N VAL A 390 30.75 -14.38 17.19
CA VAL A 390 30.54 -13.27 18.14
C VAL A 390 29.04 -13.00 18.23
N VAL A 391 28.47 -13.31 19.39
CA VAL A 391 27.07 -13.04 19.66
C VAL A 391 26.96 -11.73 20.44
N VAL A 392 26.11 -10.84 19.95
CA VAL A 392 25.85 -9.53 20.56
C VAL A 392 24.47 -9.56 21.18
N LYS A 393 24.37 -9.25 22.48
CA LYS A 393 23.09 -9.08 23.17
C LYS A 393 22.94 -7.67 23.71
N PHE A 394 21.75 -7.13 23.53
CA PHE A 394 21.30 -5.89 24.15
C PHE A 394 20.47 -6.25 25.38
N SER A 395 20.78 -5.63 26.52
CA SER A 395 20.01 -5.84 27.76
C SER A 395 18.72 -5.02 27.82
N ASP A 396 18.72 -3.87 27.14
CA ASP A 396 17.61 -2.92 27.06
C ASP A 396 17.71 -2.13 25.75
N VAL A 397 16.55 -1.86 25.14
CA VAL A 397 16.38 -1.11 23.88
C VAL A 397 15.09 -0.31 23.98
N ARG A 398 15.17 1.01 24.04
CA ARG A 398 14.01 1.89 24.20
C ARG A 398 13.87 2.84 23.02
N LEU A 399 12.65 2.95 22.51
CA LEU A 399 12.27 3.92 21.49
C LEU A 399 11.68 5.14 22.19
N PHE A 400 11.96 6.35 21.70
CA PHE A 400 11.36 7.56 22.24
C PHE A 400 11.37 8.68 21.20
N VAL A 401 10.55 9.71 21.42
CA VAL A 401 10.53 10.95 20.64
C VAL A 401 11.35 11.98 21.37
N ARG A 402 12.30 12.62 20.69
CA ARG A 402 13.09 13.70 21.28
C ARG A 402 12.18 14.88 21.54
N GLN A 403 12.15 15.34 22.79
CA GLN A 403 11.63 16.67 23.09
C GLN A 403 12.72 17.65 22.66
N ASP A 404 12.51 18.34 21.54
CA ASP A 404 13.38 19.45 21.18
C ASP A 404 13.24 20.52 22.27
N THR A 405 14.36 20.91 22.88
CA THR A 405 14.42 21.94 23.92
C THR A 405 14.25 23.34 23.38
N SER A 406 13.36 23.53 22.40
CA SER A 406 12.88 24.87 22.09
C SER A 406 12.02 25.30 23.28
N ASP A 407 12.61 26.05 24.21
CA ASP A 407 11.99 26.58 25.43
C ASP A 407 10.75 27.49 25.19
N ASP A 408 10.25 27.60 23.95
CA ASP A 408 9.30 28.64 23.52
C ASP A 408 7.84 28.20 23.32
N ILE A 409 7.45 26.96 23.62
CA ILE A 409 6.04 26.54 23.42
C ILE A 409 5.41 26.04 24.73
N GLY A 410 4.84 26.97 25.47
CA GLY A 410 4.12 26.75 26.73
C GLY A 410 2.73 26.10 26.61
N ILE A 411 2.58 25.01 25.84
CA ILE A 411 1.30 24.28 25.74
C ILE A 411 1.48 22.78 26.08
N THR A 412 0.71 22.37 27.11
CA THR A 412 0.41 21.00 27.60
C THR A 412 1.56 20.01 27.82
N ARG A 413 2.62 20.47 28.48
CA ARG A 413 3.72 19.65 29.04
C ARG A 413 3.25 18.43 29.88
N LYS A 414 2.17 18.57 30.65
CA LYS A 414 1.73 17.52 31.61
C LYS A 414 1.05 16.30 30.98
N GLU A 415 0.27 16.47 29.91
CA GLU A 415 -0.50 15.34 29.35
C GLU A 415 0.36 14.42 28.47
N SER A 416 1.38 14.97 27.79
CA SER A 416 2.34 14.18 27.02
C SER A 416 3.35 13.45 27.92
N GLU A 417 3.81 14.08 29.01
CA GLU A 417 4.69 13.46 30.02
C GLU A 417 3.98 12.28 30.71
N MET A 418 2.73 12.44 31.16
CA MET A 418 1.96 11.36 31.81
C MET A 418 1.65 10.19 30.85
N ALA A 419 1.34 10.48 29.59
CA ALA A 419 1.12 9.45 28.57
C ALA A 419 2.42 8.72 28.23
N ALA A 420 3.54 9.44 28.07
CA ALA A 420 4.85 8.86 27.74
C ALA A 420 5.40 8.01 28.89
N ASP A 421 5.27 8.44 30.14
CA ASP A 421 5.73 7.68 31.31
C ASP A 421 4.90 6.42 31.56
N GLY A 422 3.57 6.51 31.44
CA GLY A 422 2.69 5.34 31.52
C GLY A 422 3.00 4.31 30.43
N LEU A 423 3.26 4.78 29.21
CA LEU A 423 3.65 3.95 28.08
C LEU A 423 5.02 3.31 28.33
N GLN A 424 6.03 4.13 28.66
CA GLN A 424 7.41 3.70 28.86
C GLN A 424 7.54 2.72 30.02
N HIS A 425 6.72 2.87 31.06
CA HIS A 425 6.69 1.94 32.18
C HIS A 425 6.07 0.59 31.79
N GLN A 426 4.94 0.60 31.06
CA GLN A 426 4.34 -0.61 30.49
C GLN A 426 5.32 -1.32 29.54
N ILE A 427 6.09 -0.56 28.77
CA ILE A 427 7.09 -1.04 27.80
C ILE A 427 8.35 -1.57 28.47
N THR A 428 8.88 -0.91 29.49
CA THR A 428 10.02 -1.42 30.26
C THR A 428 9.69 -2.79 30.87
N HIS A 429 8.42 -2.99 31.25
CA HIS A 429 7.90 -4.29 31.68
C HIS A 429 7.67 -5.28 30.51
N VAL A 430 7.48 -4.82 29.27
CA VAL A 430 7.45 -5.67 28.06
C VAL A 430 8.85 -6.11 27.63
N LEU A 431 9.81 -5.18 27.63
CA LEU A 431 11.18 -5.37 27.14
C LEU A 431 12.04 -6.15 28.13
N ARG A 432 11.79 -6.02 29.43
CA ARG A 432 12.27 -6.98 30.44
C ARG A 432 11.46 -8.26 30.31
N ASN A 433 11.78 -9.08 29.31
CA ASN A 433 11.15 -10.38 29.12
C ASN A 433 11.73 -11.37 30.14
N PRO A 434 11.01 -11.72 31.24
CA PRO A 434 11.55 -12.57 32.29
C PRO A 434 11.88 -13.96 31.76
N SER A 435 11.20 -14.40 30.69
CA SER A 435 11.41 -15.69 30.03
C SER A 435 12.78 -15.77 29.32
N ILE A 436 13.29 -14.67 28.76
CA ILE A 436 14.61 -14.65 28.12
C ILE A 436 15.71 -14.70 29.18
N GLU A 437 15.53 -13.96 30.28
CA GLU A 437 16.48 -13.95 31.39
C GLU A 437 16.47 -15.30 32.13
N LEU A 438 15.31 -15.92 32.32
CA LEU A 438 15.15 -17.28 32.86
C LEU A 438 15.76 -18.33 31.93
N LYS A 439 15.59 -18.23 30.60
CA LYS A 439 16.25 -19.14 29.64
C LYS A 439 17.77 -19.01 29.66
N ALA A 440 18.29 -17.78 29.73
CA ALA A 440 19.73 -17.55 29.83
C ALA A 440 20.31 -18.08 31.15
N LYS A 441 19.61 -17.85 32.28
CA LYS A 441 19.98 -18.43 33.58
C LYS A 441 19.88 -19.95 33.58
N ARG A 442 18.87 -20.54 32.94
CA ARG A 442 18.72 -21.99 32.77
C ARG A 442 19.89 -22.59 32.00
N GLU A 443 20.26 -22.01 30.86
CA GLU A 443 21.42 -22.47 30.07
C GLU A 443 22.73 -22.36 30.85
N GLU A 444 22.91 -21.31 31.66
CA GLU A 444 24.07 -21.16 32.53
C GLU A 444 24.08 -22.19 33.67
N TYR A 445 22.93 -22.49 34.28
CA TYR A 445 22.78 -23.53 35.30
C TYR A 445 23.03 -24.94 34.74
N ILE A 446 22.55 -25.22 33.53
CA ILE A 446 22.83 -26.47 32.81
C ILE A 446 24.34 -26.58 32.55
N ARG A 447 24.97 -25.51 32.06
CA ARG A 447 26.42 -25.50 31.76
C ARG A 447 27.28 -25.71 33.00
N ARG A 448 26.83 -25.26 34.17
CA ARG A 448 27.52 -25.45 35.46
C ARG A 448 27.14 -26.75 36.20
N GLY A 449 26.33 -27.63 35.59
CA GLY A 449 25.94 -28.92 36.19
C GLY A 449 24.93 -28.82 37.34
N PHE A 450 24.31 -27.65 37.57
CA PHE A 450 23.41 -27.40 38.70
C PHE A 450 21.93 -27.68 38.39
N MET A 451 21.64 -28.74 37.63
CA MET A 451 20.27 -29.09 37.19
C MET A 451 19.29 -29.33 38.36
N LYS A 452 19.78 -29.80 39.51
CA LYS A 452 18.94 -30.03 40.70
C LYS A 452 18.49 -28.72 41.36
N ARG A 453 19.40 -27.74 41.45
CA ARG A 453 19.14 -26.40 42.03
C ARG A 453 18.25 -25.53 41.13
N TRP A 454 18.34 -25.69 39.81
CA TRP A 454 17.46 -24.96 38.89
C TRP A 454 15.98 -25.36 39.08
N ARG A 455 15.69 -26.65 39.27
CA ARG A 455 14.32 -27.12 39.56
C ARG A 455 13.74 -26.47 40.81
N ASP A 456 14.56 -26.24 41.84
CA ASP A 456 14.12 -25.55 43.06
C ASP A 456 13.86 -24.06 42.84
N VAL A 457 14.63 -23.41 41.96
CA VAL A 457 14.39 -22.02 41.56
C VAL A 457 13.12 -21.92 40.72
N GLU A 458 12.92 -22.81 39.75
CA GLU A 458 11.75 -22.87 38.88
C GLU A 458 10.46 -23.10 39.68
N ASN A 459 10.50 -23.97 40.69
CA ASN A 459 9.36 -24.22 41.59
C ASN A 459 9.08 -23.06 42.57
N LYS A 460 10.08 -22.25 42.91
CA LYS A 460 9.92 -21.11 43.84
C LYS A 460 9.58 -19.79 43.17
N SER A 461 9.89 -19.64 41.88
CA SER A 461 9.72 -18.38 41.14
C SER A 461 8.44 -18.30 40.30
N LEU A 462 7.62 -19.36 40.29
CA LEU A 462 6.32 -19.38 39.65
C LEU A 462 5.18 -19.51 40.68
N PRO A 463 4.69 -18.42 41.30
CA PRO A 463 3.39 -18.44 41.91
C PRO A 463 2.32 -18.35 40.81
N ILE A 464 1.54 -19.43 40.68
CA ILE A 464 0.17 -19.46 40.14
C ILE A 464 0.01 -18.87 38.73
N TRP A 465 0.30 -19.68 37.71
CA TRP A 465 -0.42 -19.66 36.43
C TRP A 465 -0.69 -21.12 36.03
N ARG A 466 -1.77 -21.68 36.57
CA ARG A 466 -2.55 -22.74 35.93
C ARG A 466 -3.91 -22.16 35.60
#